data_AF-A0A528H443-F1
#
_entry.id   AF-A0A528H443-F1
#
_cell.length_a   1.000
_cell.length_b   1.000
_cell.length_c   1.000
_cell.angle_alpha   90.00
_cell.angle_beta   90.00
_cell.angle_gamma   90.00
#
_symmetry.space_group_name_H-M   'P 1'
#
loop_
_entity.id
_entity.type
_entity.pdbx_description
1 polymer ?
#
loop_
_entity_poly.entity_id
_entity_poly.type
_entity_poly.pdbx_seq_one_letter_code
_entity_poly.pdbx_strand_id
1 'polypeptide(L)' 'MQHAPDRSGTLAEFAALLTGAAPHGSDGAEIMIVVAHPDDETIGIGGHLAGLRGSRIVHVTDGAPRDLD' A
#
# COMPACT_ATOMS: atom_id res chain seq x y z
N MET A 1 1.08 9.94 -31.69
CA MET A 1 -0.13 10.35 -30.94
C MET A 1 -0.15 9.50 -29.69
N GLN A 2 0.24 10.07 -28.55
CA GLN A 2 0.42 9.32 -27.29
C GLN A 2 -0.97 9.15 -26.68
N HIS A 3 -1.49 7.92 -26.64
CA HIS A 3 -2.79 7.65 -26.03
C HIS A 3 -2.65 7.90 -24.52
N ALA A 4 -3.36 8.89 -23.99
CA ALA A 4 -3.38 9.12 -22.56
C ALA A 4 -3.85 7.84 -21.87
N PRO A 5 -3.18 7.37 -20.80
CA PRO A 5 -3.58 6.13 -20.13
C PRO A 5 -5.03 6.25 -19.67
N ASP A 6 -5.83 5.23 -19.97
CA ASP A 6 -7.20 5.13 -19.49
C ASP A 6 -7.15 5.03 -17.96
N ARG A 7 -7.60 6.11 -17.29
CA ARG A 7 -7.60 6.21 -15.83
C ARG A 7 -8.40 5.08 -15.17
N SER A 8 -9.42 4.56 -15.87
CA SER A 8 -10.20 3.41 -15.40
C SER A 8 -9.34 2.15 -15.33
N GLY A 9 -8.53 1.91 -16.37
CA GLY A 9 -7.58 0.79 -16.43
C GLY A 9 -6.52 0.84 -15.33
N THR A 10 -5.91 2.01 -15.11
CA THR A 10 -4.90 2.19 -14.06
C THR A 10 -5.45 1.96 -12.66
N LEU A 11 -6.68 2.41 -12.37
CA LEU A 11 -7.31 2.18 -11.08
C LEU A 11 -7.66 0.70 -10.87
N ALA A 12 -8.14 0.02 -11.92
CA ALA A 12 -8.45 -1.40 -11.88
C ALA A 12 -7.19 -2.25 -11.65
N GLU A 13 -6.09 -1.92 -12.31
CA GLU A 13 -4.80 -2.58 -12.11
C GLU A 13 -4.27 -2.37 -10.69
N PHE A 14 -4.34 -1.13 -10.18
CA PHE A 14 -3.98 -0.84 -8.80
C PHE A 14 -4.87 -1.57 -7.79
N ALA A 15 -6.18 -1.65 -8.04
CA ALA A 15 -7.11 -2.42 -7.20
C ALA A 15 -6.81 -3.93 -7.24
N ALA A 16 -6.42 -4.47 -8.40
CA ALA A 16 -6.01 -5.86 -8.53
C ALA A 16 -4.72 -6.14 -7.74
N LEU A 17 -3.75 -5.22 -7.75
CA LEU A 17 -2.56 -5.30 -6.92
C LEU A 17 -2.90 -5.26 -5.41
N LEU A 18 -3.76 -4.32 -4.99
CA LEU A 18 -4.18 -4.16 -3.58
C LEU A 18 -4.94 -5.37 -3.01
N THR A 19 -5.61 -6.14 -3.87
CA THR A 19 -6.40 -7.32 -3.47
C THR A 19 -5.64 -8.62 -3.67
N GLY A 20 -4.40 -8.59 -4.19
CA GLY A 20 -3.65 -9.79 -4.56
C GLY A 20 -4.27 -10.57 -5.74
N ALA A 21 -5.20 -9.96 -6.47
CA ALA A 21 -5.86 -10.54 -7.64
C ALA A 21 -5.10 -10.27 -8.95
N ALA A 22 -3.95 -9.60 -8.88
CA ALA A 22 -3.16 -9.27 -10.06
C ALA A 22 -2.67 -10.54 -10.78
N PRO A 23 -2.76 -10.59 -12.12
CA PRO A 23 -2.50 -11.80 -12.90
C PRO A 23 -1.07 -12.35 -12.80
N HIS A 24 -0.11 -11.57 -12.27
CA HIS A 24 1.29 -11.97 -12.11
C HIS A 24 1.67 -12.39 -10.69
N GLY A 25 0.71 -12.67 -9.80
CA GLY A 25 1.01 -13.23 -8.47
C GLY A 25 1.97 -12.35 -7.67
N SER A 26 1.91 -11.03 -7.85
CA SER A 26 2.63 -10.10 -7.01
C SER A 26 1.92 -10.10 -5.66
N ASP A 27 2.45 -10.83 -4.69
CA ASP A 27 2.05 -10.78 -3.29
C ASP A 27 2.23 -9.39 -2.65
N GLY A 28 2.24 -8.30 -3.42
CA GLY A 28 2.50 -6.94 -2.98
C GLY A 28 3.96 -6.49 -3.09
N ALA A 29 4.90 -7.30 -3.63
CA ALA A 29 6.32 -6.94 -3.72
C ALA A 29 6.64 -5.61 -4.45
N GLU A 30 5.77 -5.17 -5.36
CA GLU A 30 5.88 -3.90 -6.09
C GLU A 30 5.34 -2.69 -5.29
N ILE A 31 4.69 -2.95 -4.14
CA ILE A 31 4.02 -1.93 -3.33
C ILE A 31 4.88 -1.59 -2.11
N MET A 32 5.02 -0.29 -1.86
CA MET A 32 5.54 0.26 -0.60
C MET A 32 4.41 0.99 0.13
N ILE A 33 4.17 0.59 1.38
CA ILE A 33 3.21 1.21 2.29
C ILE A 33 3.99 2.17 3.17
N VAL A 34 3.70 3.47 3.06
CA VAL A 34 4.36 4.51 3.87
C VAL A 34 3.34 5.09 4.82
N VAL A 35 3.61 5.02 6.11
CA VAL A 35 2.70 5.50 7.16
C VAL A 35 3.44 6.30 8.21
N ALA A 36 2.72 7.15 8.94
CA ALA A 36 3.35 8.11 9.84
C ALA A 36 3.94 7.43 11.09
N HIS A 37 3.18 6.55 11.72
CA HIS A 37 3.54 5.85 12.95
C HIS A 37 3.29 4.35 12.82
N PRO A 38 3.85 3.50 13.70
CA PRO A 38 3.41 2.12 13.84
C PRO A 38 1.89 2.06 14.06
N ASP A 39 1.25 1.01 13.56
CA ASP A 39 -0.19 0.72 13.61
C ASP A 39 -1.07 1.47 12.59
N ASP A 40 -0.59 2.57 11.99
CA ASP A 40 -1.32 3.31 10.96
C ASP A 40 -1.63 2.42 9.73
N GLU A 41 -0.74 1.48 9.37
CA GLU A 41 -0.97 0.55 8.26
C GLU A 41 -2.14 -0.41 8.54
N THR A 42 -2.24 -0.85 9.79
CA THR A 42 -3.30 -1.74 10.25
C THR A 42 -4.64 -1.02 10.30
N ILE A 43 -4.67 0.24 10.77
CA ILE A 43 -5.88 1.06 10.81
C ILE A 43 -6.34 1.45 9.39
N GLY A 44 -5.42 1.87 8.52
CA GLY A 44 -5.76 2.37 7.18
C GLY A 44 -6.15 1.28 6.20
N ILE A 45 -5.39 0.18 6.16
CA ILE A 45 -5.55 -0.88 5.15
C ILE A 45 -5.42 -2.30 5.72
N GLY A 46 -5.63 -2.51 7.02
CA GLY A 46 -5.44 -3.81 7.67
C GLY A 46 -6.15 -4.99 6.99
N GLY A 47 -7.34 -4.74 6.44
CA GLY A 47 -8.10 -5.75 5.66
C GLY A 47 -7.42 -6.21 4.37
N HIS A 48 -6.50 -5.41 3.83
CA HIS A 48 -5.75 -5.70 2.60
C HIS A 48 -4.36 -6.30 2.86
N LEU A 49 -3.77 -6.08 4.04
CA LEU A 49 -2.40 -6.50 4.35
C LEU A 49 -2.17 -8.01 4.15
N ALA A 50 -3.19 -8.85 4.37
CA ALA A 50 -3.11 -10.29 4.16
C ALA A 50 -2.79 -10.69 2.70
N GLY A 51 -3.17 -9.86 1.72
CA GLY A 51 -2.88 -10.02 0.29
C GLY A 51 -1.60 -9.32 -0.17
N LEU A 52 -0.95 -8.54 0.71
CA LEU A 52 0.24 -7.72 0.42
C LEU A 52 1.47 -8.22 1.18
N ARG A 53 1.66 -9.53 1.29
CA ARG A 53 2.70 -10.18 2.11
C ARG A 53 4.14 -9.87 1.69
N GLY A 54 4.37 -9.56 0.41
CA GLY A 54 5.66 -9.15 -0.14
C GLY A 54 5.91 -7.65 -0.08
N SER A 55 4.90 -6.86 0.33
CA SER A 55 5.05 -5.40 0.40
C SER A 55 6.04 -4.97 1.48
N ARG A 56 6.62 -3.77 1.29
CA ARG A 56 7.46 -3.12 2.29
C ARG A 56 6.67 -2.07 3.04
N ILE A 57 6.77 -2.06 4.37
CA ILE A 57 6.16 -1.05 5.22
C ILE A 57 7.25 -0.14 5.76
N VAL A 58 7.06 1.17 5.58
CA VAL A 58 7.93 2.23 6.07
C VAL A 58 7.17 3.05 7.09
N HIS A 59 7.60 2.95 8.35
CA HIS A 59 7.18 3.85 9.42
C HIS A 59 8.06 5.09 9.40
N VAL A 60 7.46 6.27 9.22
CA VAL A 60 8.19 7.55 9.13
C VAL A 60 8.69 8.00 10.51
N THR A 61 7.95 7.67 11.56
CA THR A 61 8.30 7.94 12.96
C THR A 61 8.08 6.69 13.81
N ASP A 62 8.57 6.71 15.04
CA ASP A 62 8.38 5.63 16.03
C ASP A 62 7.05 5.74 16.80
N GLY A 63 6.24 6.76 16.55
CA GLY A 63 5.00 7.01 17.27
C GLY A 63 5.16 7.74 18.60
N ALA A 64 6.39 8.01 19.05
CA ALA A 64 6.60 8.71 20.31
C ALA A 64 6.32 10.22 20.16
N PRO A 65 5.55 10.83 21.09
CA PRO A 65 5.46 12.29 21.17
C PRO A 65 6.85 12.89 21.44
N ARG A 66 7.18 13.99 20.77
CA ARG A 66 8.51 14.60 20.88
C ARG A 66 8.74 15.35 22.18
N ASP A 67 7.68 15.97 22.71
CA ASP A 67 7.69 16.74 23.95
C ASP A 67 6.48 16.31 24.77
N LEU A 68 6.74 15.63 25.88
CA LEU A 68 5.76 15.33 26.92
C LEU A 68 6.04 16.27 28.09
N ASP A 69 5.58 17.51 27.98
CA ASP A 69 5.48 18.43 29.13
C ASP A 69 4.20 18.17 29.93
#